data_AF-A0A0C2FL94-F1
#
_entry.id   AF-A0A0C2FL94-F1
#
_cell.length_a   1.000
_cell.length_b   1.000
_cell.length_c   1.000
_cell.angle_alpha   90.00
_cell.angle_beta   90.00
_cell.angle_gamma   90.00
#
_symmetry.space_group_name_H-M   'P 1'
#
loop_
_entity.id
_entity.type
_entity.pdbx_description
1 polymer ?
#
loop_
_entity_poly.entity_id
_entity_poly.type
_entity_poly.pdbx_seq_one_letter_code
_entity_poly.pdbx_strand_id
1 'polypeptide(L)'
;MERDGIRGDVLTKVVLTFDRLIDVLEEWGTLKTWVLVGPPDMNVKSDVPKKLLTLSKKYLEEGGKIVTAWPPITSRNQTKWHGISDLWKSFDEALVKCDCDGQVVTTACNMWKHGKLFIEAAAPEGGAQYFNNYVGTALPEYIYEAIKKRAVGVQLPQLQT
;
A
#
# COMPACT_ATOMS: atom_id res chain seq x y z
N MET A 1 -1.62 -10.64 -9.53
CA MET A 1 -0.48 -9.83 -9.04
C MET A 1 0.20 -10.48 -7.82
N GLU A 2 0.39 -11.81 -7.83
CA GLU A 2 0.89 -12.54 -6.64
C GLU A 2 2.39 -12.83 -6.65
N ARG A 3 3.03 -12.47 -7.75
CA ARG A 3 4.44 -12.68 -8.01
C ARG A 3 4.93 -11.45 -8.76
N ASP A 4 6.24 -11.29 -8.75
CA ASP A 4 6.89 -10.29 -9.57
C ASP A 4 6.53 -10.49 -11.04
N GLY A 5 6.32 -9.39 -11.75
CA GLY A 5 6.05 -9.43 -13.19
C GLY A 5 5.19 -8.28 -13.67
N ILE A 6 4.98 -8.28 -14.98
CA ILE A 6 4.20 -7.27 -15.69
C ILE A 6 2.87 -7.88 -16.12
N ARG A 7 1.78 -7.14 -15.91
CA ARG A 7 0.44 -7.47 -16.44
C ARG A 7 -0.18 -6.22 -17.04
N GLY A 8 -0.23 -6.17 -18.38
CA GLY A 8 -0.54 -4.93 -19.10
C GLY A 8 0.45 -3.83 -18.70
N ASP A 9 -0.07 -2.67 -18.31
CA ASP A 9 0.73 -1.50 -17.90
C ASP A 9 1.13 -1.52 -16.40
N VAL A 10 0.89 -2.63 -15.70
CA VAL A 10 1.16 -2.76 -14.26
C VAL A 10 2.38 -3.65 -14.03
N LEU A 11 3.47 -3.04 -13.55
CA LEU A 11 4.61 -3.76 -12.97
C LEU A 11 4.35 -4.03 -11.49
N THR A 12 4.44 -5.30 -11.09
CA THR A 12 4.25 -5.76 -9.71
C THR A 12 5.56 -6.29 -9.15
N LYS A 13 5.85 -5.96 -7.88
CA LYS A 13 6.89 -6.57 -7.07
C LYS A 13 6.32 -6.95 -5.70
N VAL A 14 6.58 -8.17 -5.26
CA VAL A 14 6.20 -8.60 -3.92
C VAL A 14 7.35 -8.27 -2.96
N VAL A 15 7.06 -7.44 -1.96
CA VAL A 15 8.02 -7.05 -0.93
C VAL A 15 7.52 -7.43 0.45
N LEU A 16 8.43 -7.92 1.29
CA LEU A 16 8.11 -8.37 2.66
C LEU A 16 8.77 -7.49 3.74
N THR A 17 9.74 -6.66 3.35
CA THR A 17 10.50 -5.78 4.24
C THR A 17 10.51 -4.36 3.69
N PHE A 18 10.69 -3.37 4.56
CA PHE A 18 10.81 -1.99 4.10
C PHE A 18 12.15 -1.70 3.42
N ASP A 19 13.24 -2.36 3.84
CA ASP A 19 14.52 -2.27 3.13
C ASP A 19 14.32 -2.67 1.65
N ARG A 20 13.63 -3.79 1.42
CA ARG A 20 13.38 -4.25 0.05
C ARG A 20 12.42 -3.35 -0.72
N LEU A 21 11.46 -2.73 -0.03
CA LEU A 21 10.59 -1.73 -0.64
C LEU A 21 11.43 -0.54 -1.14
N ILE A 22 12.37 -0.02 -0.34
CA ILE A 22 13.23 1.09 -0.75
C ILE A 22 14.03 0.73 -2.01
N ASP A 23 14.70 -0.43 -2.04
CA ASP A 23 15.47 -0.88 -3.21
C ASP A 23 14.61 -0.85 -4.50
N VAL A 24 13.37 -1.34 -4.39
CA VAL A 24 12.45 -1.44 -5.54
C VAL A 24 11.99 -0.06 -5.98
N LEU A 25 11.72 0.85 -5.06
CA LEU A 25 11.30 2.21 -5.39
C LEU A 25 12.42 3.04 -6.02
N GLU A 26 13.68 2.79 -5.64
CA GLU A 26 14.84 3.39 -6.31
C GLU A 26 14.92 2.94 -7.79
N GLU A 27 14.62 1.67 -8.08
CA GLU A 27 14.54 1.14 -9.45
C GLU A 27 13.33 1.72 -10.23
N TRP A 28 12.26 2.11 -9.54
CA TRP A 28 10.97 2.51 -10.13
C TRP A 28 10.78 4.01 -10.31
N GLY A 29 11.82 4.83 -10.15
CA GLY A 29 11.74 6.29 -10.25
C GLY A 29 11.14 6.84 -11.56
N THR A 30 11.19 6.06 -12.65
CA THR A 30 10.62 6.46 -13.95
C THR A 30 9.15 6.10 -14.14
N LEU A 31 8.56 5.30 -13.25
CA LEU A 31 7.14 4.96 -13.32
C LEU A 31 6.30 6.16 -12.89
N LYS A 32 5.19 6.42 -13.60
CA LYS A 32 4.33 7.59 -13.34
C LYS A 32 3.56 7.52 -12.02
N THR A 33 3.32 6.31 -11.51
CA THR A 33 2.56 6.12 -10.27
C THR A 33 3.10 4.94 -9.50
N TRP A 34 3.30 5.14 -8.20
CA TRP A 34 3.62 4.09 -7.25
C TRP A 34 2.36 3.71 -6.47
N VAL A 35 2.05 2.41 -6.46
CA VAL A 35 1.02 1.84 -5.59
C VAL A 35 1.72 1.04 -4.50
N LEU A 36 1.66 1.51 -3.26
CA LEU A 36 2.40 0.97 -2.13
C LEU A 36 1.45 0.25 -1.19
N VAL A 37 1.57 -1.07 -1.10
CA VAL A 37 0.92 -1.86 -0.05
C VAL A 37 1.92 -2.05 1.09
N GLY A 38 1.56 -1.61 2.30
CA GLY A 38 2.45 -1.64 3.46
C GLY A 38 3.07 -3.03 3.72
N PRO A 39 4.42 -3.16 3.73
CA PRO A 39 5.07 -4.43 4.07
C PRO A 39 4.74 -4.82 5.51
N PRO A 40 4.54 -6.12 5.80
CA PRO A 40 4.25 -6.58 7.16
C PRO A 40 5.56 -6.70 7.97
N ASP A 41 6.44 -5.72 7.96
CA ASP A 41 7.77 -5.83 8.56
C ASP A 41 7.81 -5.23 9.98
N MET A 42 7.94 -6.07 11.01
CA MET A 42 8.03 -5.61 12.40
C MET A 42 9.46 -5.21 12.80
N ASN A 43 10.46 -5.51 11.97
CA ASN A 43 11.87 -5.31 12.30
C ASN A 43 12.45 -4.10 11.57
N VAL A 44 11.71 -2.99 11.62
CA VAL A 44 12.07 -1.77 10.88
C VAL A 44 13.25 -1.09 11.55
N LYS A 45 14.33 -0.91 10.80
CA LYS A 45 15.50 -0.16 11.26
C LYS A 45 15.14 1.32 11.41
N SER A 46 15.81 2.02 12.33
CA SER A 46 15.49 3.41 12.66
C SER A 46 15.67 4.40 11.50
N ASP A 47 16.54 4.09 10.53
CA ASP A 47 16.83 4.93 9.37
C ASP A 47 15.85 4.73 8.20
N VAL A 48 15.14 3.61 8.17
CA VAL A 48 14.24 3.22 7.07
C VAL A 48 13.11 4.23 6.85
N PRO A 49 12.35 4.70 7.87
CA PRO A 49 11.28 5.68 7.67
C PRO A 49 11.80 6.98 7.03
N LYS A 50 12.99 7.44 7.44
CA LYS A 50 13.62 8.64 6.89
C LYS A 50 14.00 8.45 5.42
N LYS A 51 14.59 7.31 5.07
CA LYS A 51 14.96 6.97 3.68
C LYS A 51 13.74 6.90 2.78
N LEU A 52 12.72 6.17 3.20
CA LEU A 52 11.48 6.01 2.44
C LEU A 52 10.78 7.35 2.21
N LEU A 53 10.71 8.22 3.23
CA LEU A 53 10.14 9.56 3.09
C LEU A 53 10.97 10.46 2.16
N THR A 54 12.30 10.41 2.27
CA THR A 54 13.20 11.19 1.38
C THR A 54 13.02 10.78 -0.08
N LEU A 55 12.97 9.47 -0.34
CA LEU A 55 12.74 8.93 -1.69
C LEU A 55 11.37 9.32 -2.24
N SER A 56 10.33 9.19 -1.41
CA SER A 56 8.95 9.54 -1.78
C SER A 56 8.81 11.02 -2.09
N LYS A 57 9.43 11.89 -1.27
CA LYS A 57 9.40 13.34 -1.49
C LYS A 57 10.05 13.72 -2.83
N LYS A 58 11.23 13.19 -3.11
CA LYS A 58 11.92 13.42 -4.39
C LYS A 58 11.03 12.99 -5.57
N TYR A 59 10.43 11.81 -5.48
CA TYR A 59 9.55 11.29 -6.52
C TYR A 59 8.32 12.17 -6.76
N LEU A 60 7.71 12.70 -5.69
CA LEU A 60 6.60 13.65 -5.79
C LEU A 60 7.04 14.98 -6.43
N GLU A 61 8.21 15.51 -6.05
CA GLU A 61 8.80 16.74 -6.65
C GLU A 61 9.07 16.58 -8.16
N GLU A 62 9.35 15.36 -8.62
CA GLU A 62 9.51 15.01 -10.04
C GLU A 62 8.18 14.80 -10.79
N GLY A 63 7.03 15.01 -10.12
CA GLY A 63 5.69 14.89 -10.71
C GLY A 63 5.07 13.49 -10.59
N GLY A 64 5.69 12.59 -9.83
CA GLY A 64 5.16 11.25 -9.55
C GLY A 64 3.87 11.28 -8.72
N LYS A 65 3.13 10.18 -8.70
CA LYS A 65 1.93 10.02 -7.84
C LYS A 65 2.09 8.82 -6.94
N ILE A 66 1.70 8.94 -5.67
CA ILE A 66 1.79 7.86 -4.69
C ILE A 66 0.39 7.51 -4.21
N VAL A 67 0.05 6.23 -4.29
CA VAL A 67 -1.15 5.67 -3.68
C VAL A 67 -0.74 4.66 -2.63
N THR A 68 -1.14 4.86 -1.38
CA THR A 68 -0.84 3.92 -0.30
C THR A 68 -2.06 3.09 0.07
N ALA A 69 -1.81 1.86 0.49
CA ALA A 69 -2.82 0.95 0.99
C ALA A 69 -2.25 0.12 2.13
N TRP A 70 -3.10 -0.21 3.09
CA TRP A 70 -2.74 -1.14 4.15
C TRP A 70 -3.09 -2.57 3.72
N PRO A 71 -2.28 -3.57 4.10
CA PRO A 71 -2.55 -4.94 3.71
C PRO A 71 -3.84 -5.45 4.39
N PRO A 72 -4.51 -6.45 3.79
CA PRO A 72 -5.68 -7.07 4.39
C PRO A 72 -5.42 -7.65 5.77
N ILE A 73 -6.41 -7.53 6.64
CA ILE A 73 -6.36 -8.12 7.98
C ILE A 73 -7.19 -9.40 8.06
N THR A 74 -6.67 -10.39 8.78
CA THR A 74 -7.27 -11.67 9.09
C THR A 74 -7.03 -11.99 10.56
N SER A 75 -7.76 -12.97 11.10
CA SER A 75 -7.48 -13.49 12.45
C SER A 75 -6.05 -14.02 12.61
N ARG A 76 -5.41 -14.45 11.52
CA ARG A 76 -4.05 -15.02 11.51
C ARG A 76 -2.96 -13.95 11.58
N ASN A 77 -3.17 -12.78 11.00
CA ASN A 77 -2.16 -11.71 10.95
C ASN A 77 -2.49 -10.49 11.84
N GLN A 78 -3.63 -10.48 12.53
CA GLN A 78 -4.10 -9.32 13.32
C GLN A 78 -3.07 -8.75 14.29
N THR A 79 -2.31 -9.61 15.00
CA THR A 79 -1.32 -9.14 15.99
C THR A 79 -0.18 -8.40 15.29
N LYS A 80 0.29 -8.95 14.17
CA LYS A 80 1.35 -8.35 13.37
C LYS A 80 0.88 -7.06 12.70
N TRP A 81 -0.34 -7.07 12.17
CA TRP A 81 -0.98 -5.92 11.53
C TRP A 81 -1.17 -4.77 12.51
N HIS A 82 -1.64 -5.06 13.74
CA HIS A 82 -1.78 -4.05 14.80
C HIS A 82 -0.41 -3.54 15.26
N GLY A 83 0.59 -4.40 15.40
CA GLY A 83 1.92 -4.01 15.84
C GLY A 83 2.64 -3.03 14.90
N ILE A 84 2.24 -2.97 13.63
CA ILE A 84 2.86 -2.13 12.61
C ILE A 84 1.93 -1.01 12.11
N SER A 85 0.66 -1.01 12.48
CA SER A 85 -0.33 -0.04 11.95
C SER A 85 0.04 1.40 12.26
N ASP A 86 0.63 1.66 13.43
CA ASP A 86 1.06 3.02 13.80
C ASP A 86 2.18 3.52 12.88
N LEU A 87 3.04 2.62 12.40
CA LEU A 87 4.09 2.98 11.45
C LEU A 87 3.50 3.30 10.07
N TRP A 88 2.59 2.46 9.55
CA TRP A 88 1.90 2.75 8.28
C TRP A 88 1.12 4.06 8.35
N LYS A 89 0.42 4.29 9.47
CA LYS A 89 -0.30 5.55 9.71
C LYS A 89 0.64 6.76 9.72
N SER A 90 1.74 6.67 10.46
CA SER A 90 2.74 7.74 10.52
C SER A 90 3.34 8.03 9.14
N PHE A 91 3.53 7.00 8.33
CA PHE A 91 4.03 7.14 6.96
C PHE A 91 2.99 7.80 6.04
N ASP A 92 1.73 7.37 6.08
CA ASP A 92 0.63 8.00 5.35
C ASP A 92 0.48 9.48 5.71
N GLU A 93 0.51 9.81 7.01
CA GLU A 93 0.46 11.20 7.49
C GLU A 93 1.66 12.02 7.02
N ALA A 94 2.86 11.43 6.97
CA ALA A 94 4.06 12.10 6.48
C ALA A 94 4.00 12.35 4.97
N LEU A 95 3.51 11.41 4.18
CA LEU A 95 3.33 11.58 2.74
C LEU A 95 2.31 12.67 2.42
N VAL A 96 1.16 12.68 3.11
CA VAL A 96 0.14 13.71 2.93
C VAL A 96 0.69 15.11 3.25
N LYS A 97 1.59 15.24 4.23
CA LYS A 97 2.27 16.51 4.52
C LYS A 97 3.28 16.93 3.43
N CYS A 98 3.79 15.99 2.64
CA CYS A 98 4.65 16.26 1.50
C CYS A 98 3.87 16.49 0.20
N ASP A 99 2.55 16.29 0.21
CA ASP A 99 1.72 16.47 -0.97
C ASP A 99 1.48 17.96 -1.25
N CYS A 100 1.87 18.40 -2.44
CA CYS A 100 1.68 19.78 -2.89
C CYS A 100 0.50 19.92 -3.86
N ASP A 101 0.30 18.93 -4.74
CA ASP A 101 -0.59 19.02 -5.90
C ASP A 101 -1.62 17.87 -5.98
N GLY A 102 -1.99 17.29 -4.83
CA GLY A 102 -2.95 16.18 -4.78
C GLY A 102 -2.39 14.89 -5.40
N GLN A 103 -1.08 14.72 -5.31
CA GLN A 103 -0.32 13.58 -5.85
C GLN A 103 -0.34 12.37 -4.91
N VAL A 104 -0.74 12.55 -3.65
CA VAL A 104 -0.79 11.48 -2.64
C VAL A 104 -2.24 11.09 -2.35
N VAL A 105 -2.53 9.79 -2.46
CA VAL A 105 -3.83 9.23 -2.07
C VAL A 105 -3.63 8.10 -1.06
N THR A 106 -4.17 8.26 0.15
CA THR A 106 -4.17 7.20 1.16
C THR A 106 -5.49 6.44 1.10
N THR A 107 -5.41 5.12 0.96
CA THR A 107 -6.60 4.27 0.75
C THR A 107 -6.95 3.40 1.95
N ALA A 108 -6.23 3.52 3.07
CA ALA A 108 -6.65 2.90 4.31
C ALA A 108 -7.93 3.57 4.86
N CYS A 109 -8.82 2.80 5.47
CA CYS A 109 -9.96 3.32 6.21
C CYS A 109 -10.40 2.34 7.28
N ASN A 110 -9.78 2.50 8.45
CA ASN A 110 -10.00 1.65 9.59
C ASN A 110 -9.95 2.48 10.89
N MET A 111 -10.58 1.95 11.94
CA MET A 111 -10.49 2.53 13.27
C MET A 111 -10.59 1.47 14.36
N TRP A 112 -9.78 1.62 15.40
CA TRP A 112 -9.93 0.87 16.64
C TRP A 112 -10.88 1.59 17.58
N LYS A 113 -11.93 0.90 18.04
CA LYS A 113 -12.88 1.42 19.02
C LYS A 113 -13.34 0.30 19.94
N HIS A 114 -13.22 0.50 21.25
CA HIS A 114 -13.59 -0.49 22.28
C HIS A 114 -12.97 -1.88 22.05
N GLY A 115 -11.68 -1.93 21.71
CA GLY A 115 -10.95 -3.18 21.46
C GLY A 115 -11.37 -3.93 20.19
N LYS A 116 -12.19 -3.31 19.32
CA LYS A 116 -12.61 -3.86 18.03
C LYS A 116 -12.06 -3.01 16.90
N LEU A 117 -11.66 -3.68 15.82
CA LEU A 117 -11.32 -3.04 14.56
C LEU A 117 -12.57 -2.89 13.70
N PHE A 118 -12.82 -1.66 13.25
CA PHE A 118 -13.85 -1.33 12.27
C PHE A 118 -13.14 -0.96 10.97
N ILE A 119 -13.66 -1.46 9.85
CA ILE A 119 -13.10 -1.22 8.52
C ILE A 119 -14.26 -0.75 7.63
N GLU A 120 -14.04 0.32 6.87
CA GLU A 120 -15.02 0.79 5.90
C GLU A 120 -15.24 -0.27 4.81
N ALA A 121 -16.48 -0.43 4.37
CA ALA A 121 -16.80 -1.34 3.29
C ALA A 121 -16.00 -0.96 2.03
N ALA A 122 -15.43 -1.96 1.36
CA ALA A 122 -14.55 -1.82 0.19
C ALA A 122 -13.17 -1.16 0.46
N ALA A 123 -12.80 -0.89 1.71
CA ALA A 123 -11.42 -0.54 2.03
C ALA A 123 -10.49 -1.74 1.76
N PRO A 124 -9.25 -1.51 1.28
CA PRO A 124 -8.29 -2.59 0.99
C PRO A 124 -8.07 -3.55 2.15
N GLU A 125 -8.10 -3.06 3.40
CA GLU A 125 -7.87 -3.85 4.60
C GLU A 125 -8.94 -4.92 4.83
N GLY A 126 -10.17 -4.65 4.37
CA GLY A 126 -11.30 -5.56 4.43
C GLY A 126 -11.26 -6.64 3.34
N GLY A 127 -10.30 -6.59 2.42
CA GLY A 127 -10.26 -7.47 1.25
C GLY A 127 -10.18 -8.95 1.57
N ALA A 128 -9.63 -9.33 2.72
CA ALA A 128 -9.55 -10.74 3.12
C ALA A 128 -10.91 -11.39 3.41
N GLN A 129 -11.92 -10.61 3.78
CA GLN A 129 -13.25 -11.12 4.15
C GLN A 129 -13.97 -11.79 2.96
N TYR A 130 -13.62 -11.40 1.72
CA TYR A 130 -14.17 -11.97 0.49
C TYR A 130 -13.50 -13.30 0.08
N PHE A 131 -12.41 -13.71 0.75
CA PHE A 131 -11.61 -14.88 0.38
C PHE A 131 -11.44 -15.91 1.50
N ASN A 132 -12.23 -15.84 2.57
CA ASN A 132 -11.99 -16.59 3.80
C ASN A 132 -11.96 -18.15 3.63
N ASN A 133 -12.37 -18.68 2.47
CA ASN A 133 -12.23 -20.11 2.10
C ASN A 133 -11.49 -20.37 0.77
N TYR A 134 -10.90 -19.37 0.11
CA TYR A 134 -10.25 -19.54 -1.20
C TYR A 134 -8.73 -19.31 -1.10
N VAL A 135 -7.96 -20.39 -1.23
CA VAL A 135 -6.47 -20.40 -1.26
C VAL A 135 -5.99 -20.15 -2.70
N GLY A 136 -6.54 -19.13 -3.36
CA GLY A 136 -6.24 -18.88 -4.78
C GLY A 136 -6.17 -17.39 -5.12
N THR A 137 -5.07 -17.01 -5.76
CA THR A 137 -4.82 -15.99 -6.81
C THR A 137 -5.36 -14.55 -6.72
N ALA A 138 -6.41 -14.28 -5.94
CA ALA A 138 -7.28 -13.13 -6.13
C ALA A 138 -7.13 -12.01 -5.09
N LEU A 139 -6.39 -12.22 -3.99
CA LEU A 139 -6.27 -11.20 -2.94
C LEU A 139 -5.52 -9.94 -3.42
N PRO A 140 -4.37 -10.03 -4.13
CA PRO A 140 -3.70 -8.83 -4.64
C PRO A 140 -4.46 -8.09 -5.74
N GLU A 141 -5.22 -8.82 -6.57
CA GLU A 141 -6.06 -8.22 -7.62
C GLU A 141 -7.25 -7.47 -7.01
N TYR A 142 -7.88 -8.06 -6.00
CA TYR A 142 -8.93 -7.38 -5.23
C TYR A 142 -8.41 -6.12 -4.55
N ILE A 143 -7.24 -6.20 -3.89
CA ILE A 143 -6.61 -5.04 -3.26
C ILE A 143 -6.39 -3.95 -4.30
N TYR A 144 -5.84 -4.28 -5.47
CA TYR A 144 -5.61 -3.33 -6.54
C TYR A 144 -6.91 -2.66 -7.02
N GLU A 145 -7.99 -3.43 -7.21
CA GLU A 145 -9.28 -2.89 -7.60
C GLU A 145 -9.93 -2.03 -6.50
N ALA A 146 -9.77 -2.40 -5.22
CA ALA A 146 -10.21 -1.58 -4.09
C ALA A 146 -9.46 -0.24 -4.04
N ILE A 147 -8.14 -0.28 -4.20
CA ILE A 147 -7.28 0.92 -4.29
C ILE A 147 -7.74 1.81 -5.43
N LYS A 148 -7.92 1.25 -6.62
CA LYS A 148 -8.33 2.00 -7.81
C LYS A 148 -9.71 2.66 -7.67
N LYS A 149 -10.66 2.01 -7.02
CA LYS A 149 -11.98 2.59 -6.74
C LYS A 149 -11.92 3.74 -5.74
N ARG A 150 -10.93 3.78 -4.84
CA ARG A 150 -10.73 4.89 -3.90
C ARG A 150 -9.85 6.00 -4.50
N ALA A 151 -8.86 5.65 -5.31
CA ALA A 151 -7.92 6.57 -5.94
C ALA A 151 -8.34 7.00 -7.37
N VAL A 152 -9.63 7.34 -7.57
CA VAL A 152 -10.19 7.64 -8.90
C VAL A 152 -9.46 8.75 -9.66
N GLY A 153 -8.97 9.77 -8.94
CA GLY A 153 -8.22 10.89 -9.54
C GLY A 153 -6.85 10.51 -10.08
N VAL A 154 -6.31 9.35 -9.69
CA VAL A 154 -5.01 8.85 -10.14
C VAL A 154 -5.11 8.11 -11.48
N GLN A 155 -6.31 7.63 -11.83
CA GLN A 155 -6.58 6.92 -13.09
C GLN A 155 -5.71 5.67 -13.27
N LEU A 156 -5.66 4.80 -12.24
CA LEU A 156 -4.92 3.54 -12.31
C LEU A 156 -5.44 2.63 -13.45
N PRO A 157 -4.55 1.94 -14.18
CA PRO A 157 -4.93 1.12 -15.34
C PRO A 157 -5.84 -0.06 -14.97
N GLN A 158 -6.46 -0.68 -15.98
CA GLN A 158 -7.15 -1.96 -15.82
C GLN A 158 -6.14 -3.10 -15.87
N LEU A 159 -6.30 -4.09 -14.99
CA LEU A 159 -5.58 -5.35 -15.13
C LEU A 159 -6.10 -6.07 -16.37
N GLN A 160 -5.19 -6.41 -17.29
CA GLN A 160 -5.53 -7.26 -18.42
C GLN A 160 -5.67 -8.70 -17.91
N THR A 161 -6.81 -9.33 -18.23
CA THR A 161 -7.11 -10.75 -17.96
C THR A 161 -6.38 -11.67 -18.91
#